data_AF-A0A3M0HTS3-F1
#
_entry.id   AF-A0A3M0HTS3-F1
#
_cell.length_a   1.000
_cell.length_b   1.000
_cell.length_c   1.000
_cell.angle_alpha   90.00
_cell.angle_beta   90.00
_cell.angle_gamma   90.00
#
_symmetry.space_group_name_H-M   'P 1'
#
loop_
_entity.id
_entity.type
_entity.pdbx_description
1 polymer ?
#
loop_
_entity_poly.entity_id
_entity_poly.type
_entity_poly.pdbx_seq_one_letter_code
_entity_poly.pdbx_strand_id
1 'polypeptide(L)'
;MTETSRTGGTTGEGSTNGEIWVVGAAGRVGRGVTARLAARGLTVVPVGRSRERMAAAGAEAGLPRDAKVVVADSAERIAAEIVRERPRVVVNTMGAFAATAPVIARACMPGGHYVDQANDVVAVEGLLALHDEAVRAGSTLVTGAGFGVLATEAVVARLCDGRPVPHRVRVDSVASVAVEAGVLGAALAASIVDVLTAGGRRYENGRLVMSRLGADPQHLTFPDGESAKSAGVASGELIAAHAVSGAPFVTATSALAPTAPLTRALLPLLGRLLSVPALRRLAVDRLGRVRVKAAPGPREHSWGHAVVEWADGTRHEGWLRAGDGMDFTADVTVAVTELLARGTGRPGAWTPAAALGPGLATTAGGTFVLD
;
A
#
# COMPACT_ATOMS: atom_id res chain seq x y z
N MET A 1 44.59 42.87 18.84
CA MET A 1 44.73 41.48 18.35
C MET A 1 44.44 40.55 19.51
N THR A 2 43.17 40.15 19.64
CA THR A 2 42.74 39.09 20.55
C THR A 2 41.47 38.54 19.93
N GLU A 3 41.62 37.46 19.17
CA GLU A 3 40.55 36.81 18.43
C GLU A 3 40.05 35.65 19.28
N THR A 4 38.87 35.83 19.88
CA THR A 4 38.22 34.80 20.69
C THR A 4 37.47 33.86 19.76
N SER A 5 38.01 32.66 19.59
CA SER A 5 37.42 31.54 18.88
C SER A 5 36.08 31.12 19.54
N ARG A 6 34.98 31.23 18.78
CA ARG A 6 33.73 30.52 19.07
C ARG A 6 33.74 29.18 18.35
N THR A 7 34.00 28.13 19.09
CA THR A 7 33.70 26.75 18.73
C THR A 7 32.17 26.57 18.71
N GLY A 8 31.58 26.56 17.51
CA GLY A 8 30.23 26.07 17.29
C GLY A 8 30.21 24.55 17.31
N GLY A 9 29.88 23.96 18.46
CA GLY A 9 29.52 22.55 18.54
C GLY A 9 28.14 22.35 17.92
N THR A 10 28.09 21.82 16.70
CA THR A 10 26.86 21.25 16.14
C THR A 10 26.55 19.96 16.89
N THR A 11 25.47 20.01 17.65
CA THR A 11 24.75 18.87 18.22
C THR A 11 24.47 17.84 17.13
N GLY A 12 24.94 16.60 17.31
CA GLY A 12 24.66 15.50 16.38
C GLY A 12 23.18 15.14 16.40
N GLU A 13 22.42 15.65 15.44
CA GLU A 13 21.13 15.08 15.06
C GLU A 13 21.39 13.65 14.54
N GLY A 14 20.67 12.67 15.08
CA GLY A 14 20.93 11.25 14.84
C GLY A 14 20.79 10.84 13.38
N SER A 15 21.88 10.96 12.63
CA SER A 15 22.03 10.59 11.23
C SER A 15 21.60 9.14 11.00
N THR A 16 20.65 8.94 10.09
CA THR A 16 20.32 7.61 9.57
C THR A 16 21.47 7.10 8.70
N ASN A 17 21.73 5.80 8.74
CA ASN A 17 22.63 5.16 7.78
C ASN A 17 21.98 5.11 6.38
N GLY A 18 22.73 4.82 5.32
CA GLY A 18 22.21 4.75 3.94
C GLY A 18 21.44 3.48 3.58
N GLU A 19 21.17 2.59 4.55
CA GLU A 19 20.56 1.28 4.30
C GLU A 19 19.05 1.39 4.08
N ILE A 20 18.53 0.45 3.28
CA ILE A 20 17.11 0.25 3.04
C ILE A 20 16.73 -1.12 3.58
N TRP A 21 15.90 -1.15 4.61
CA TRP A 21 15.49 -2.39 5.25
C TRP A 21 14.19 -2.89 4.63
N VAL A 22 14.17 -4.14 4.16
CA VAL A 22 12.96 -4.77 3.62
C VAL A 22 12.44 -5.83 4.61
N VAL A 23 11.40 -5.47 5.36
CA VAL A 23 10.77 -6.31 6.37
C VAL A 23 9.80 -7.27 5.70
N GLY A 24 10.06 -8.56 5.80
CA GLY A 24 9.31 -9.60 5.09
C GLY A 24 9.89 -9.93 3.71
N ALA A 25 11.20 -9.74 3.51
CA ALA A 25 11.89 -9.92 2.23
C ALA A 25 11.72 -11.31 1.56
N ALA A 26 11.41 -12.37 2.30
CA ALA A 26 11.14 -13.69 1.73
C ALA A 26 9.68 -13.91 1.30
N GLY A 27 8.79 -12.93 1.49
CA GLY A 27 7.42 -12.96 0.97
C GLY A 27 7.38 -12.64 -0.52
N ARG A 28 6.26 -12.92 -1.19
CA ARG A 28 6.09 -12.66 -2.64
C ARG A 28 6.49 -11.24 -3.02
N VAL A 29 5.90 -10.25 -2.35
CA VAL A 29 6.16 -8.84 -2.65
C VAL A 29 7.54 -8.41 -2.16
N GLY A 30 7.93 -8.85 -0.95
CA GLY A 30 9.25 -8.56 -0.39
C GLY A 30 10.39 -9.00 -1.31
N ARG A 31 10.30 -10.16 -1.96
CA ARG A 31 11.29 -10.63 -2.94
C ARG A 31 11.35 -9.72 -4.16
N GLY A 32 10.18 -9.41 -4.74
CA GLY A 32 10.08 -8.52 -5.90
C GLY A 32 10.64 -7.11 -5.63
N VAL A 33 10.40 -6.56 -4.44
CA VAL A 33 10.94 -5.27 -4.00
C VAL A 33 12.45 -5.36 -3.75
N THR A 34 12.91 -6.39 -3.03
CA THR A 34 14.34 -6.58 -2.71
C THR A 34 15.17 -6.69 -3.99
N ALA A 35 14.74 -7.52 -4.95
CA ALA A 35 15.43 -7.70 -6.22
C ALA A 35 15.51 -6.40 -7.05
N ARG A 36 14.39 -5.67 -7.13
CA ARG A 36 14.34 -4.41 -7.89
C ARG A 36 15.18 -3.29 -7.26
N LEU A 37 15.22 -3.18 -5.93
CA LEU A 37 16.06 -2.22 -5.23
C LEU A 37 17.55 -2.58 -5.37
N ALA A 38 17.89 -3.86 -5.25
CA ALA A 38 19.26 -4.35 -5.43
C ALA A 38 19.77 -4.09 -6.85
N ALA A 39 18.94 -4.35 -7.88
CA ALA A 39 19.28 -4.08 -9.27
C ALA A 39 19.54 -2.58 -9.57
N ARG A 40 19.02 -1.68 -8.72
CA ARG A 40 19.27 -0.23 -8.78
C ARG A 40 20.51 0.21 -7.98
N GLY A 41 21.27 -0.74 -7.42
CA GLY A 41 22.50 -0.47 -6.68
C GLY A 41 22.28 0.07 -5.27
N LEU A 42 21.09 -0.08 -4.69
CA LEU A 42 20.79 0.39 -3.34
C LEU A 42 21.28 -0.62 -2.29
N THR A 43 21.70 -0.12 -1.13
CA THR A 43 22.15 -0.96 0.00
C THR A 43 20.94 -1.56 0.73
N VAL A 44 20.46 -2.70 0.23
CA VAL A 44 19.29 -3.39 0.78
C VAL A 44 19.69 -4.37 1.88
N VAL A 45 18.95 -4.34 3.00
CA VAL A 45 19.08 -5.27 4.12
C VAL A 45 17.79 -6.08 4.26
N PRO A 46 17.79 -7.38 3.93
CA PRO A 46 16.66 -8.26 4.18
C PRO A 46 16.39 -8.43 5.68
N VAL A 47 15.15 -8.22 6.11
CA VAL A 47 14.72 -8.35 7.51
C VAL A 47 13.61 -9.39 7.64
N GLY A 48 13.80 -10.35 8.55
CA GLY A 48 12.80 -11.38 8.79
C GLY A 48 13.20 -12.42 9.83
N ARG A 49 12.40 -13.45 10.00
CA ARG A 49 12.44 -14.33 11.19
C ARG A 49 13.50 -15.44 11.12
N SER A 50 14.07 -15.68 9.95
CA SER A 50 15.01 -16.78 9.70
C SER A 50 16.19 -16.25 8.91
N ARG A 51 17.40 -16.37 9.48
CA ARG A 51 18.66 -15.96 8.84
C ARG A 51 18.84 -16.63 7.49
N GLU A 52 18.63 -17.95 7.43
CA GLU A 52 18.75 -18.74 6.21
C GLU A 52 17.81 -18.23 5.12
N ARG A 53 16.53 -17.99 5.45
CA ARG A 53 15.56 -17.47 4.48
C ARG A 53 15.89 -16.05 4.01
N MET A 54 16.44 -15.20 4.89
CA MET A 54 16.86 -13.85 4.51
C MET A 54 18.10 -13.87 3.63
N ALA A 55 19.06 -14.73 3.92
CA ALA A 55 20.23 -14.95 3.06
C ALA A 55 19.82 -15.50 1.69
N ALA A 56 18.90 -16.46 1.64
CA ALA A 56 18.37 -17.00 0.39
C ALA A 56 17.61 -15.93 -0.43
N ALA A 57 16.74 -15.14 0.22
CA ALA A 57 16.04 -14.04 -0.45
C ALA A 57 16.99 -12.95 -0.95
N GLY A 58 18.04 -12.64 -0.20
CA GLY A 58 19.09 -11.72 -0.64
C GLY A 58 19.88 -12.25 -1.83
N ALA A 59 20.27 -13.53 -1.81
CA ALA A 59 20.96 -14.16 -2.93
C ALA A 59 20.10 -14.23 -4.20
N GLU A 60 18.81 -14.57 -4.06
CA GLU A 60 17.83 -14.54 -5.17
C GLU A 60 17.68 -13.13 -5.77
N ALA A 61 17.75 -12.10 -4.91
CA ALA A 61 17.72 -10.70 -5.31
C ALA A 61 19.05 -10.18 -5.89
N GLY A 62 20.11 -11.00 -5.92
CA GLY A 62 21.42 -10.59 -6.44
C GLY A 62 22.30 -9.82 -5.44
N LEU A 63 21.99 -9.85 -4.15
CA LEU A 63 22.84 -9.26 -3.12
C LEU A 63 24.15 -10.06 -2.92
N PRO A 64 25.25 -9.41 -2.51
CA PRO A 64 26.49 -10.09 -2.14
C PRO A 64 26.28 -11.18 -1.08
N ARG A 65 27.12 -12.23 -1.09
CA ARG A 65 27.01 -13.35 -0.13
C ARG A 65 27.21 -12.94 1.32
N ASP A 66 28.01 -11.89 1.55
CA ASP A 66 28.28 -11.27 2.83
C ASP A 66 27.32 -10.12 3.14
N ALA A 67 26.26 -9.93 2.34
CA ALA A 67 25.26 -8.92 2.60
C ALA A 67 24.64 -9.10 3.99
N LYS A 68 24.50 -7.99 4.70
CA LYS A 68 23.88 -7.92 6.00
C LYS A 68 22.42 -8.40 5.94
N VAL A 69 22.03 -9.18 6.94
CA VAL A 69 20.63 -9.58 7.17
C VAL A 69 20.27 -9.34 8.63
N VAL A 70 19.04 -8.90 8.89
CA VAL A 70 18.52 -8.68 10.25
C VAL A 70 17.50 -9.76 10.58
N VAL A 71 17.68 -10.38 11.75
CA VAL A 71 16.82 -11.47 12.20
C VAL A 71 15.91 -10.98 13.33
N ALA A 72 14.62 -10.85 13.04
CA ALA A 72 13.62 -10.46 14.00
C ALA A 72 12.28 -11.11 13.67
N ASP A 73 11.56 -11.56 14.71
CA ASP A 73 10.35 -12.40 14.59
C ASP A 73 9.05 -11.73 15.04
N SER A 74 9.12 -10.49 15.54
CA SER A 74 7.96 -9.67 15.90
C SER A 74 8.16 -8.21 15.47
N ALA A 75 7.07 -7.44 15.36
CA ALA A 75 7.11 -6.02 15.03
C ALA A 75 7.91 -5.21 16.08
N GLU A 76 7.82 -5.58 17.35
CA GLU A 76 8.52 -4.94 18.47
C GLU A 76 10.03 -5.20 18.40
N ARG A 77 10.44 -6.43 18.06
CA ARG A 77 11.86 -6.74 17.86
C ARG A 77 12.38 -6.02 16.62
N ILE A 78 11.65 -6.05 15.51
CA ILE A 78 12.00 -5.27 14.31
C ILE A 78 12.18 -3.77 14.66
N ALA A 79 11.23 -3.19 15.40
CA ALA A 79 11.32 -1.82 15.89
C ALA A 79 12.58 -1.58 16.73
N ALA A 80 12.94 -2.48 17.63
CA ALA A 80 14.16 -2.38 18.44
C ALA A 80 15.43 -2.38 17.57
N GLU A 81 15.49 -3.23 16.53
CA GLU A 81 16.61 -3.26 15.58
C GLU A 81 16.68 -1.94 14.77
N ILE A 82 15.54 -1.42 14.33
CA ILE A 82 15.46 -0.14 13.58
C ILE A 82 15.96 1.02 14.45
N VAL A 83 15.53 1.10 15.71
CA VAL A 83 15.98 2.16 16.63
C VAL A 83 17.48 2.07 16.86
N ARG A 84 18.04 0.86 16.98
CA ARG A 84 19.47 0.67 17.19
C ARG A 84 20.31 1.05 15.97
N GLU A 85 19.86 0.69 14.77
CA GLU A 85 20.70 0.76 13.56
C GLU A 85 20.39 1.94 12.65
N ARG A 86 19.22 2.54 12.82
CA ARG A 86 18.77 3.79 12.18
C ARG A 86 18.86 3.73 10.63
N PRO A 87 18.16 2.78 9.97
CA PRO A 87 18.09 2.74 8.51
C PRO A 87 17.44 3.98 7.92
N ARG A 88 17.82 4.35 6.69
CA ARG A 88 17.22 5.50 5.99
C ARG A 88 15.74 5.27 5.67
N VAL A 89 15.42 4.10 5.14
CA VAL A 89 14.06 3.72 4.77
C VAL A 89 13.77 2.30 5.23
N VAL A 90 12.60 2.09 5.81
CA VAL A 90 12.07 0.76 6.14
C VAL A 90 10.85 0.49 5.25
N VAL A 91 10.94 -0.56 4.45
CA VAL A 91 9.84 -1.08 3.64
C VAL A 91 9.19 -2.26 4.36
N ASN A 92 7.94 -2.10 4.80
CA ASN A 92 7.18 -3.14 5.46
C ASN A 92 6.33 -3.92 4.47
N THR A 93 6.68 -5.19 4.23
CA THR A 93 5.92 -6.13 3.41
C THR A 93 5.42 -7.34 4.22
N MET A 94 5.41 -7.26 5.56
CA MET A 94 5.05 -8.37 6.44
C MET A 94 3.53 -8.61 6.54
N GLY A 95 2.71 -7.62 6.16
CA GLY A 95 1.27 -7.65 6.30
C GLY A 95 0.80 -7.38 7.73
N ALA A 96 -0.49 -7.65 8.00
CA ALA A 96 -1.16 -7.30 9.26
C ALA A 96 -0.92 -5.82 9.67
N PHE A 97 -0.98 -4.93 8.69
CA PHE A 97 -0.49 -3.56 8.79
C PHE A 97 -1.15 -2.75 9.91
N ALA A 98 -2.42 -2.99 10.23
CA ALA A 98 -3.08 -2.33 11.35
C ALA A 98 -2.35 -2.55 12.70
N ALA A 99 -1.69 -3.70 12.87
CA ALA A 99 -0.90 -4.01 14.06
C ALA A 99 0.59 -3.66 13.89
N THR A 100 1.14 -3.82 12.69
CA THR A 100 2.60 -3.73 12.47
C THR A 100 3.06 -2.33 12.06
N ALA A 101 2.25 -1.61 11.27
CA ALA A 101 2.64 -0.34 10.67
C ALA A 101 2.90 0.75 11.71
N PRO A 102 2.02 1.02 12.70
CA PRO A 102 2.27 2.08 13.67
C PRO A 102 3.51 1.83 14.55
N VAL A 103 3.79 0.56 14.88
CA VAL A 103 4.95 0.18 15.70
C VAL A 103 6.25 0.40 14.93
N ILE A 104 6.32 -0.10 13.70
CA ILE A 104 7.51 0.00 12.86
C ILE A 104 7.75 1.44 12.38
N ALA A 105 6.69 2.16 12.00
CA ALA A 105 6.80 3.54 11.54
C ALA A 105 7.33 4.47 12.63
N ARG A 106 6.88 4.32 13.88
CA ARG A 106 7.42 5.08 15.02
C ARG A 106 8.89 4.79 15.28
N ALA A 107 9.31 3.53 15.13
CA ALA A 107 10.72 3.15 15.28
C ALA A 107 11.63 3.79 14.23
N CYS A 108 11.10 4.11 13.03
CA CYS A 108 11.84 4.80 11.98
C CYS A 108 12.13 6.27 12.35
N MET A 109 11.34 6.86 13.25
CA MET A 109 11.45 8.27 13.63
C MET A 109 12.48 8.50 14.75
N PRO A 110 13.15 9.67 14.82
CA PRO A 110 13.14 10.76 13.82
C PRO A 110 14.11 10.53 12.66
N GLY A 111 13.85 11.18 11.52
CA GLY A 111 14.73 11.23 10.34
C GLY A 111 14.66 10.03 9.40
N GLY A 112 14.35 8.82 9.89
CA GLY A 112 14.09 7.66 9.02
C GLY A 112 12.72 7.73 8.36
N HIS A 113 12.53 6.95 7.30
CA HIS A 113 11.30 6.92 6.52
C HIS A 113 10.67 5.53 6.51
N TYR A 114 9.36 5.48 6.28
CA TYR A 114 8.59 4.24 6.29
C TYR A 114 7.75 4.12 5.02
N VAL A 115 7.69 2.92 4.46
CA VAL A 115 6.83 2.59 3.31
C VAL A 115 6.12 1.26 3.57
N ASP A 116 4.82 1.18 3.30
CA ASP A 116 4.10 -0.09 3.25
C ASP A 116 3.11 -0.18 2.09
N GLN A 117 2.43 -1.31 2.01
CA GLN A 117 1.46 -1.64 0.95
C GLN A 117 0.07 -1.93 1.54
N ALA A 118 -0.28 -1.29 2.66
CA ALA A 118 -1.57 -1.51 3.28
C ALA A 118 -2.72 -1.09 2.35
N ASN A 119 -3.76 -1.92 2.28
CA ASN A 119 -5.00 -1.59 1.57
C ASN A 119 -6.25 -1.81 2.44
N ASP A 120 -6.07 -2.01 3.74
CA ASP A 120 -7.16 -2.01 4.71
C ASP A 120 -7.34 -0.60 5.27
N VAL A 121 -8.59 -0.17 5.37
CA VAL A 121 -9.02 1.11 5.96
C VAL A 121 -8.37 1.35 7.32
N VAL A 122 -8.41 0.36 8.23
CA VAL A 122 -7.89 0.54 9.60
C VAL A 122 -6.39 0.76 9.59
N ALA A 123 -5.66 0.03 8.74
CA ALA A 123 -4.22 0.17 8.61
C ALA A 123 -3.82 1.52 8.00
N VAL A 124 -4.49 1.93 6.93
CA VAL A 124 -4.23 3.20 6.24
C VAL A 124 -4.55 4.37 7.17
N GLU A 125 -5.73 4.42 7.77
CA GLU A 125 -6.10 5.46 8.75
C GLU A 125 -5.15 5.47 9.95
N GLY A 126 -4.74 4.29 10.43
CA GLY A 126 -3.81 4.14 11.55
C GLY A 126 -2.43 4.74 11.27
N LEU A 127 -1.89 4.59 10.05
CA LEU A 127 -0.63 5.25 9.68
C LEU A 127 -0.83 6.74 9.43
N LEU A 128 -1.90 7.14 8.72
CA LEU A 128 -2.19 8.55 8.44
C LEU A 128 -2.41 9.36 9.73
N ALA A 129 -2.93 8.75 10.78
CA ALA A 129 -3.06 9.37 12.11
C ALA A 129 -1.71 9.75 12.74
N LEU A 130 -0.59 9.23 12.25
CA LEU A 130 0.76 9.61 12.69
C LEU A 130 1.29 10.88 12.00
N HIS A 131 0.47 11.57 11.19
CA HIS A 131 0.90 12.71 10.38
C HIS A 131 1.68 13.75 11.18
N ASP A 132 1.09 14.30 12.25
CA ASP A 132 1.73 15.35 13.04
C ASP A 132 2.99 14.86 13.78
N GLU A 133 3.02 13.58 14.17
CA GLU A 133 4.20 12.95 14.78
C GLU A 133 5.35 12.89 13.76
N ALA A 134 5.05 12.47 12.53
CA ALA A 134 6.01 12.38 11.43
C ALA A 134 6.50 13.76 10.96
N VAL A 135 5.63 14.77 10.92
CA VAL A 135 6.02 16.17 10.64
C VAL A 135 7.05 16.65 11.64
N ARG A 136 6.78 16.51 12.95
CA ARG A 136 7.71 16.91 14.01
C ARG A 136 9.03 16.14 13.98
N ALA A 137 8.99 14.88 13.57
CA ALA A 137 10.14 14.00 13.51
C ALA A 137 11.00 14.17 12.24
N GLY A 138 10.58 15.01 11.29
CA GLY A 138 11.25 15.17 9.99
C GLY A 138 11.20 13.89 9.14
N SER A 139 10.18 13.05 9.35
CA SER A 139 10.06 11.74 8.72
C SER A 139 8.90 11.71 7.73
N THR A 140 9.08 11.01 6.62
CA THR A 140 8.01 10.70 5.67
C THR A 140 7.56 9.26 5.85
N LEU A 141 6.26 9.07 6.08
CA LEU A 141 5.60 7.77 6.16
C LEU A 141 4.64 7.65 4.98
N VAL A 142 4.79 6.61 4.16
CA VAL A 142 3.91 6.36 2.99
C VAL A 142 3.20 5.03 3.15
N THR A 143 1.88 5.04 3.28
CA THR A 143 1.07 3.81 3.29
C THR A 143 0.48 3.53 1.92
N GLY A 144 0.22 2.25 1.63
CA GLY A 144 -0.48 1.85 0.41
C GLY A 144 0.35 2.06 -0.87
N ALA A 145 1.67 1.98 -0.81
CA ALA A 145 2.56 2.08 -1.97
C ALA A 145 2.48 0.84 -2.89
N GLY A 146 1.30 0.57 -3.45
CA GLY A 146 1.04 -0.55 -4.36
C GLY A 146 -0.05 -0.25 -5.37
N PHE A 147 -0.42 -1.26 -6.17
CA PHE A 147 -1.41 -1.11 -7.24
C PHE A 147 -2.73 -0.54 -6.73
N GLY A 148 -3.34 -1.17 -5.72
CA GLY A 148 -4.69 -0.81 -5.29
C GLY A 148 -4.85 0.70 -5.11
N VAL A 149 -4.06 1.26 -4.20
CA VAL A 149 -4.09 2.69 -3.88
C VAL A 149 -3.57 3.55 -5.03
N LEU A 150 -2.30 3.42 -5.45
CA LEU A 150 -1.73 4.39 -6.39
C LEU A 150 -2.44 4.36 -7.76
N ALA A 151 -2.88 3.19 -8.23
CA ALA A 151 -3.49 3.09 -9.55
C ALA A 151 -4.77 3.91 -9.69
N THR A 152 -5.52 4.06 -8.59
CA THR A 152 -6.74 4.87 -8.55
C THR A 152 -6.49 6.28 -8.07
N GLU A 153 -5.69 6.44 -7.00
CA GLU A 153 -5.35 7.74 -6.40
C GLU A 153 -4.70 8.68 -7.42
N ALA A 154 -3.77 8.17 -8.24
CA ALA A 154 -3.08 8.98 -9.23
C ALA A 154 -4.02 9.54 -10.31
N VAL A 155 -5.05 8.77 -10.69
CA VAL A 155 -6.07 9.23 -11.65
C VAL A 155 -6.92 10.33 -11.03
N VAL A 156 -7.40 10.14 -9.80
CA VAL A 156 -8.17 11.17 -9.07
C VAL A 156 -7.34 12.46 -8.98
N ALA A 157 -6.07 12.35 -8.59
CA ALA A 157 -5.17 13.49 -8.48
C ALA A 157 -5.00 14.23 -9.82
N ARG A 158 -4.86 13.51 -10.95
CA ARG A 158 -4.79 14.11 -12.29
C ARG A 158 -6.09 14.81 -12.68
N LEU A 159 -7.23 14.17 -12.45
CA LEU A 159 -8.54 14.72 -12.81
C LEU A 159 -8.90 15.95 -11.97
N CYS A 160 -8.40 16.04 -10.74
CA CYS A 160 -8.64 17.18 -9.84
C CYS A 160 -7.60 18.30 -9.98
N ASP A 161 -6.52 18.11 -10.76
CA ASP A 161 -5.43 19.09 -10.85
C ASP A 161 -5.93 20.44 -11.38
N GLY A 162 -5.56 21.52 -10.67
CA GLY A 162 -5.98 22.89 -10.98
C GLY A 162 -7.48 23.17 -10.87
N ARG A 163 -8.27 22.28 -10.26
CA ARG A 163 -9.74 22.39 -10.16
C ARG A 163 -10.23 22.55 -8.72
N PRO A 164 -11.44 23.10 -8.51
CA PRO A 164 -12.05 23.12 -7.18
C PRO A 164 -12.31 21.69 -6.67
N VAL A 165 -12.53 21.56 -5.36
CA VAL A 165 -12.89 20.28 -4.74
C VAL A 165 -14.14 19.70 -5.43
N PRO A 166 -14.08 18.45 -5.94
CA PRO A 166 -15.23 17.83 -6.56
C PRO A 166 -16.30 17.44 -5.54
N HIS A 167 -17.54 17.35 -5.99
CA HIS A 167 -18.66 16.94 -5.16
C HIS A 167 -18.66 15.44 -4.91
N ARG A 168 -18.33 14.63 -5.92
CA ARG A 168 -18.34 13.17 -5.83
C ARG A 168 -17.15 12.56 -6.56
N VAL A 169 -16.58 11.52 -5.96
CA VAL A 169 -15.53 10.70 -6.56
C VAL A 169 -15.92 9.23 -6.47
N ARG A 170 -15.77 8.48 -7.56
CA ARG A 170 -15.78 7.02 -7.56
C ARG A 170 -14.45 6.55 -8.08
N VAL A 171 -13.85 5.58 -7.40
CA VAL A 171 -12.69 4.85 -7.91
C VAL A 171 -13.00 3.38 -8.07
N ASP A 172 -12.44 2.76 -9.11
CA ASP A 172 -12.61 1.35 -9.39
C ASP A 172 -11.24 0.70 -9.63
N SER A 173 -10.90 -0.31 -8.82
CA SER A 173 -9.61 -1.02 -8.84
C SER A 173 -9.77 -2.40 -9.45
N VAL A 174 -9.13 -2.63 -10.59
CA VAL A 174 -9.22 -3.87 -11.37
C VAL A 174 -7.82 -4.44 -11.62
N ALA A 175 -7.27 -5.13 -10.62
CA ALA A 175 -6.01 -5.83 -10.77
C ALA A 175 -6.15 -7.05 -11.70
N SER A 176 -5.16 -7.24 -12.58
CA SER A 176 -4.90 -8.51 -13.27
C SER A 176 -3.59 -9.06 -12.72
N VAL A 177 -3.67 -10.23 -12.08
CA VAL A 177 -2.53 -10.82 -11.36
C VAL A 177 -2.43 -12.30 -11.72
N ALA A 178 -1.24 -12.73 -12.13
CA ALA A 178 -0.95 -14.14 -12.26
C ALA A 178 -0.98 -14.84 -10.89
N VAL A 179 -1.65 -15.99 -10.83
CA VAL A 179 -1.71 -16.79 -9.63
C VAL A 179 -0.53 -17.75 -9.64
N GLU A 180 0.36 -17.65 -8.66
CA GLU A 180 1.43 -18.64 -8.47
C GLU A 180 0.85 -19.92 -7.84
N ALA A 181 1.35 -21.08 -8.29
CA ALA A 181 1.02 -22.34 -7.64
C ALA A 181 1.55 -22.34 -6.20
N GLY A 182 0.71 -22.79 -5.26
CA GLY A 182 1.12 -22.89 -3.86
C GLY A 182 -0.04 -22.89 -2.89
N VAL A 183 0.27 -22.79 -1.61
CA VAL A 183 -0.74 -22.51 -0.59
C VAL A 183 -1.04 -21.01 -0.57
N LEU A 184 -2.30 -20.64 -0.37
CA LEU A 184 -2.70 -19.23 -0.26
C LEU A 184 -1.90 -18.49 0.83
N GLY A 185 -1.56 -19.21 1.90
CA GLY A 185 -0.77 -18.69 3.02
C GLY A 185 -1.63 -17.89 4.01
N ALA A 186 -1.17 -17.84 5.26
CA ALA A 186 -1.93 -17.24 6.35
C ALA A 186 -2.16 -15.73 6.17
N ALA A 187 -1.21 -15.00 5.59
CA ALA A 187 -1.31 -13.54 5.43
C ALA A 187 -2.41 -13.14 4.43
N LEU A 188 -2.46 -13.79 3.26
CA LEU A 188 -3.51 -13.56 2.27
C LEU A 188 -4.87 -14.07 2.77
N ALA A 189 -4.91 -15.22 3.45
CA ALA A 189 -6.12 -15.73 4.08
C ALA A 189 -6.69 -14.78 5.14
N ALA A 190 -5.83 -14.23 6.02
CA ALA A 190 -6.22 -13.22 6.99
C ALA A 190 -6.79 -11.98 6.30
N SER A 191 -6.15 -11.50 5.23
CA SER A 191 -6.62 -10.34 4.46
C SER A 191 -8.03 -10.55 3.88
N ILE A 192 -8.31 -11.74 3.34
CA ILE A 192 -9.65 -12.08 2.82
C ILE A 192 -10.70 -12.08 3.95
N VAL A 193 -10.38 -12.69 5.08
CA VAL A 193 -11.29 -12.72 6.23
C VAL A 193 -11.53 -11.32 6.78
N ASP A 194 -10.49 -10.48 6.82
CA ASP A 194 -10.60 -9.11 7.30
C ASP A 194 -11.53 -8.29 6.41
N VAL A 195 -11.41 -8.39 5.07
CA VAL A 195 -12.35 -7.77 4.12
C VAL A 195 -13.80 -8.20 4.36
N LEU A 196 -14.04 -9.49 4.59
CA LEU A 196 -15.38 -10.01 4.88
C LEU A 196 -15.95 -9.45 6.19
N THR A 197 -15.12 -9.30 7.22
CA THR A 197 -15.54 -8.75 8.52
C THR A 197 -15.69 -7.23 8.52
N ALA A 198 -14.85 -6.51 7.77
CA ALA A 198 -14.86 -5.05 7.67
C ALA A 198 -16.09 -4.54 6.90
N GLY A 199 -16.61 -5.34 5.97
CA GLY A 199 -17.78 -4.99 5.17
C GLY A 199 -17.45 -3.97 4.09
N GLY A 200 -18.42 -3.11 3.76
CA GLY A 200 -18.20 -1.97 2.86
C GLY A 200 -17.98 -0.68 3.65
N ARG A 201 -17.27 0.28 3.04
CA ARG A 201 -17.18 1.66 3.52
C ARG A 201 -17.45 2.64 2.38
N ARG A 202 -17.83 3.86 2.71
CA ARG A 202 -17.89 5.01 1.80
C ARG A 202 -17.76 6.32 2.57
N TYR A 203 -17.41 7.40 1.90
CA TYR A 203 -17.56 8.74 2.45
C TYR A 203 -18.94 9.30 2.11
N GLU A 204 -19.63 9.83 3.12
CA GLU A 204 -20.84 10.62 2.99
C GLU A 204 -20.69 11.90 3.79
N ASN A 205 -20.91 13.05 3.14
CA ASN A 205 -20.72 14.37 3.77
C ASN A 205 -19.35 14.51 4.46
N GLY A 206 -18.30 13.99 3.83
CA GLY A 206 -16.93 14.01 4.35
C GLY A 206 -16.67 13.05 5.52
N ARG A 207 -17.62 12.18 5.86
CA ARG A 207 -17.48 11.22 6.97
C ARG A 207 -17.45 9.79 6.44
N LEU A 208 -16.50 9.01 6.93
CA LEU A 208 -16.41 7.59 6.63
C LEU A 208 -17.56 6.84 7.35
N VAL A 209 -18.47 6.24 6.59
CA VAL A 209 -19.62 5.49 7.09
C VAL A 209 -19.60 4.03 6.62
N MET A 210 -20.33 3.17 7.34
CA MET A 210 -20.52 1.78 6.94
C MET A 210 -21.38 1.69 5.68
N SER A 211 -21.02 0.77 4.78
CA SER A 211 -21.83 0.38 3.63
C SER A 211 -21.87 -1.14 3.49
N ARG A 212 -22.67 -1.66 2.54
CA ARG A 212 -22.74 -3.09 2.30
C ARG A 212 -21.51 -3.55 1.50
N LEU A 213 -20.91 -4.67 1.88
CA LEU A 213 -19.92 -5.33 1.02
C LEU A 213 -20.59 -5.72 -0.30
N GLY A 214 -19.95 -5.39 -1.42
CA GLY A 214 -20.49 -5.52 -2.76
C GLY A 214 -21.59 -4.50 -3.09
N ALA A 215 -21.66 -3.34 -2.41
CA ALA A 215 -22.56 -2.25 -2.82
C ALA A 215 -22.21 -1.72 -4.22
N ASP A 216 -23.16 -1.03 -4.86
CA ASP A 216 -22.93 -0.26 -6.10
C ASP A 216 -22.16 -1.03 -7.19
N PRO A 217 -22.64 -2.21 -7.63
CA PRO A 217 -21.93 -3.01 -8.62
C PRO A 217 -21.77 -2.23 -9.93
N GLN A 218 -20.57 -2.26 -10.48
CA GLN A 218 -20.25 -1.66 -11.77
C GLN A 218 -20.00 -2.73 -12.82
N HIS A 219 -20.31 -2.39 -14.08
CA HIS A 219 -19.78 -3.06 -15.24
C HIS A 219 -18.85 -2.05 -15.92
N LEU A 220 -17.56 -2.35 -15.92
CA LEU A 220 -16.51 -1.49 -16.44
C LEU A 220 -16.11 -2.00 -17.82
N THR A 221 -16.17 -1.13 -18.83
CA THR A 221 -15.57 -1.37 -20.14
C THR A 221 -14.28 -0.57 -20.20
N PHE A 222 -13.16 -1.26 -20.43
CA PHE A 222 -11.84 -0.66 -20.40
C PHE A 222 -11.50 0.00 -21.75
N PRO A 223 -10.50 0.90 -21.78
CA PRO A 223 -10.04 1.51 -23.03
C PRO A 223 -9.53 0.53 -24.09
N ASP A 224 -9.13 -0.69 -23.71
CA ASP A 224 -8.72 -1.76 -24.63
C ASP A 224 -9.91 -2.62 -25.14
N GLY A 225 -11.14 -2.31 -24.72
CA GLY A 225 -12.36 -3.00 -25.12
C GLY A 225 -12.72 -4.22 -24.26
N GLU A 226 -11.83 -4.65 -23.36
CA GLU A 226 -12.16 -5.67 -22.37
C GLU A 226 -13.14 -5.14 -21.30
N SER A 227 -13.65 -6.04 -20.45
CA SER A 227 -14.55 -5.63 -19.37
C SER A 227 -14.38 -6.46 -18.11
N ALA A 228 -14.73 -5.85 -16.97
CA ALA A 228 -14.91 -6.57 -15.71
C ALA A 228 -16.04 -5.99 -14.88
N LYS A 229 -16.48 -6.77 -13.90
CA LYS A 229 -17.40 -6.28 -12.87
C LYS A 229 -16.61 -5.91 -11.63
N SER A 230 -17.03 -4.87 -10.95
CA SER A 230 -16.51 -4.49 -9.64
C SER A 230 -17.66 -4.18 -8.69
N ALA A 231 -17.38 -4.20 -7.40
CA ALA A 231 -18.37 -3.80 -6.39
C ALA A 231 -17.68 -3.21 -5.16
N GLY A 232 -18.46 -2.51 -4.34
CA GLY A 232 -18.00 -1.76 -3.18
C GLY A 232 -17.31 -2.62 -2.13
N VAL A 233 -16.17 -2.17 -1.64
CA VAL A 233 -15.37 -2.84 -0.60
C VAL A 233 -14.78 -1.79 0.34
N ALA A 234 -14.60 -2.12 1.62
CA ALA A 234 -13.78 -1.30 2.51
C ALA A 234 -12.32 -1.45 2.11
N SER A 235 -11.68 -0.36 1.67
CA SER A 235 -10.30 -0.43 1.20
C SER A 235 -9.51 0.88 1.33
N GLY A 236 -8.19 0.78 1.17
CA GLY A 236 -7.27 1.92 1.16
C GLY A 236 -7.50 2.86 -0.02
N GLU A 237 -7.96 2.35 -1.17
CA GLU A 237 -8.32 3.18 -2.33
C GLU A 237 -9.36 4.25 -1.97
N LEU A 238 -10.35 3.88 -1.14
CA LEU A 238 -11.37 4.80 -0.65
C LEU A 238 -10.76 5.97 0.14
N ILE A 239 -9.85 5.64 1.05
CA ILE A 239 -9.20 6.62 1.92
C ILE A 239 -8.27 7.53 1.11
N ALA A 240 -7.50 6.96 0.18
CA ALA A 240 -6.61 7.72 -0.68
C ALA A 240 -7.37 8.63 -1.67
N ALA A 241 -8.45 8.14 -2.28
CA ALA A 241 -9.30 8.94 -3.15
C ALA A 241 -9.91 10.14 -2.41
N HIS A 242 -10.38 9.94 -1.17
CA HIS A 242 -10.83 11.04 -0.31
C HIS A 242 -9.67 11.98 0.06
N ALA A 243 -8.52 11.45 0.47
CA ALA A 243 -7.37 12.25 0.89
C ALA A 243 -6.86 13.18 -0.21
N VAL A 244 -6.86 12.73 -1.47
CA VAL A 244 -6.32 13.52 -2.59
C VAL A 244 -7.37 14.44 -3.24
N SER A 245 -8.66 14.13 -3.13
CA SER A 245 -9.74 14.95 -3.71
C SER A 245 -10.39 15.93 -2.73
N GLY A 246 -10.47 15.60 -1.45
CA GLY A 246 -11.28 16.31 -0.46
C GLY A 246 -12.80 16.19 -0.68
N ALA A 247 -13.24 15.30 -1.57
CA ALA A 247 -14.65 15.20 -1.95
C ALA A 247 -15.52 14.71 -0.79
N PRO A 248 -16.71 15.29 -0.56
CA PRO A 248 -17.60 14.86 0.52
C PRO A 248 -18.24 13.48 0.26
N PHE A 249 -18.33 13.05 -1.00
CA PHE A 249 -18.90 11.75 -1.37
C PHE A 249 -17.88 10.92 -2.14
N VAL A 250 -17.39 9.84 -1.53
CA VAL A 250 -16.39 8.97 -2.16
C VAL A 250 -16.81 7.51 -2.04
N THR A 251 -16.74 6.78 -3.14
CA THR A 251 -16.92 5.33 -3.18
C THR A 251 -15.73 4.66 -3.85
N ALA A 252 -15.41 3.44 -3.42
CA ALA A 252 -14.37 2.61 -4.01
C ALA A 252 -14.94 1.24 -4.32
N THR A 253 -14.64 0.71 -5.51
CA THR A 253 -15.00 -0.64 -5.90
C THR A 253 -13.77 -1.45 -6.29
N SER A 254 -13.88 -2.77 -6.16
CA SER A 254 -12.84 -3.70 -6.60
C SER A 254 -13.43 -4.83 -7.43
N ALA A 255 -12.70 -5.27 -8.46
CA ALA A 255 -13.03 -6.48 -9.22
C ALA A 255 -12.90 -7.77 -8.40
N LEU A 256 -12.25 -7.71 -7.23
CA LEU A 256 -12.18 -8.82 -6.29
C LEU A 256 -13.42 -8.92 -5.39
N ALA A 257 -14.26 -7.88 -5.35
CA ALA A 257 -15.47 -7.90 -4.56
C ALA A 257 -16.52 -8.82 -5.20
N PRO A 258 -17.27 -9.63 -4.41
CA PRO A 258 -18.31 -10.49 -4.98
C PRO A 258 -19.42 -9.67 -5.63
N THR A 259 -19.66 -9.89 -6.91
CA THR A 259 -20.69 -9.16 -7.68
C THR A 259 -22.00 -9.94 -7.82
N ALA A 260 -21.99 -11.26 -7.56
CA ALA A 260 -23.15 -12.12 -7.75
C ALA A 260 -24.23 -11.90 -6.66
N PRO A 261 -25.52 -11.72 -7.02
CA PRO A 261 -26.57 -11.33 -6.05
C PRO A 261 -26.71 -12.25 -4.83
N LEU A 262 -26.73 -13.58 -5.04
CA LEU A 262 -26.85 -14.55 -3.95
C LEU A 262 -25.64 -14.51 -3.01
N THR A 263 -24.43 -14.38 -3.55
CA THR A 263 -23.22 -14.27 -2.72
C THR A 263 -23.27 -13.02 -1.85
N ARG A 264 -23.61 -11.86 -2.44
CA ARG A 264 -23.73 -10.57 -1.75
C ARG A 264 -24.74 -10.60 -0.62
N ALA A 265 -25.87 -11.30 -0.80
CA ALA A 265 -26.89 -11.43 0.23
C ALA A 265 -26.40 -12.20 1.47
N LEU A 266 -25.48 -13.15 1.30
CA LEU A 266 -24.94 -13.98 2.37
C LEU A 266 -23.72 -13.34 3.09
N LEU A 267 -23.03 -12.39 2.44
CA LEU A 267 -21.80 -11.78 2.98
C LEU A 267 -21.98 -11.12 4.36
N PRO A 268 -23.05 -10.36 4.67
CA PRO A 268 -23.19 -9.73 5.98
C PRO A 268 -23.30 -10.75 7.12
N LEU A 269 -23.95 -11.90 6.87
CA LEU A 269 -24.05 -12.99 7.84
C LEU A 269 -22.69 -13.66 8.04
N LEU A 270 -21.97 -13.90 6.95
CA LEU A 270 -20.64 -14.49 7.01
C LEU A 270 -19.64 -13.56 7.73
N GLY A 271 -19.68 -12.25 7.45
CA GLY A 271 -18.84 -11.25 8.13
C GLY A 271 -19.09 -11.22 9.64
N ARG A 272 -20.36 -11.28 10.08
CA ARG A 272 -20.73 -11.37 11.51
C ARG A 272 -20.28 -12.69 12.16
N LEU A 273 -20.32 -13.79 11.41
CA LEU A 273 -19.82 -15.07 11.92
C LEU A 273 -18.30 -15.03 12.09
N LEU A 274 -17.59 -14.46 11.10
CA LEU A 274 -16.14 -14.34 11.10
C LEU A 274 -15.60 -13.28 12.06
N SER A 275 -16.43 -12.39 12.62
CA SER A 275 -16.00 -11.48 13.68
C SER A 275 -15.77 -12.19 15.02
N VAL A 276 -16.22 -13.45 15.18
CA VAL A 276 -15.93 -14.28 16.36
C VAL A 276 -14.48 -14.77 16.31
N PRO A 277 -13.60 -14.47 17.30
CA PRO A 277 -12.17 -14.76 17.21
C PRO A 277 -11.82 -16.23 16.95
N ALA A 278 -12.60 -17.17 17.52
CA ALA A 278 -12.40 -18.60 17.28
C ALA A 278 -12.70 -19.01 15.84
N LEU A 279 -13.80 -18.48 15.27
CA LEU A 279 -14.20 -18.76 13.89
C LEU A 279 -13.28 -18.05 12.89
N ARG A 280 -12.85 -16.82 13.20
CA ARG A 280 -11.80 -16.12 12.45
C ARG A 280 -10.54 -16.96 12.34
N ARG A 281 -10.00 -17.44 13.47
CA ARG A 281 -8.77 -18.26 13.51
C ARG A 281 -8.93 -19.55 12.70
N LEU A 282 -10.06 -20.24 12.86
CA LEU A 282 -10.35 -21.45 12.10
C LEU A 282 -10.43 -21.17 10.59
N ALA A 283 -11.12 -20.10 10.19
CA ALA A 283 -11.25 -19.71 8.78
C ALA A 283 -9.89 -19.34 8.17
N VAL A 284 -9.07 -18.55 8.86
CA VAL A 284 -7.72 -18.17 8.40
C VAL A 284 -6.83 -19.40 8.26
N ASP A 285 -6.84 -20.32 9.23
CA ASP A 285 -6.04 -21.55 9.16
C ASP A 285 -6.48 -22.46 8.01
N ARG A 286 -7.80 -22.67 7.84
CA ARG A 286 -8.35 -23.48 6.75
C ARG A 286 -8.05 -22.88 5.38
N LEU A 287 -8.33 -21.59 5.21
CA LEU A 287 -8.12 -20.87 3.95
C LEU A 287 -6.62 -20.76 3.61
N GLY A 288 -5.76 -20.57 4.62
CA GLY A 288 -4.32 -20.49 4.43
C GLY A 288 -3.68 -21.78 3.91
N ARG A 289 -4.33 -22.94 4.12
CA ARG A 289 -3.90 -24.26 3.63
C ARG A 289 -4.45 -24.61 2.25
N VAL A 290 -5.36 -23.79 1.69
CA VAL A 290 -5.93 -24.03 0.37
C VAL A 290 -4.83 -23.96 -0.68
N ARG A 291 -4.71 -25.03 -1.45
CA ARG A 291 -3.78 -25.12 -2.59
C ARG A 291 -4.42 -24.48 -3.80
N VAL A 292 -3.72 -23.53 -4.40
CA VAL A 292 -4.11 -22.85 -5.62
C VAL A 292 -3.19 -23.32 -6.74
N LYS A 293 -3.77 -23.57 -7.91
CA LYS A 293 -3.01 -23.92 -9.12
C LYS A 293 -2.47 -22.65 -9.76
N ALA A 294 -1.33 -22.77 -10.43
CA ALA A 294 -0.83 -21.66 -11.23
C ALA A 294 -1.85 -21.33 -12.34
N ALA A 295 -2.12 -20.06 -12.54
CA ALA A 295 -2.95 -19.57 -13.62
C ALA A 295 -2.40 -18.22 -14.11
N PRO A 296 -2.42 -17.96 -15.43
CA PRO A 296 -2.08 -16.64 -15.94
C PRO A 296 -3.04 -15.58 -15.39
N GLY A 297 -2.62 -14.32 -15.44
CA GLY A 297 -3.51 -13.20 -15.17
C GLY A 297 -4.73 -13.29 -16.09
N PRO A 298 -5.93 -12.94 -15.61
CA PRO A 298 -7.15 -13.04 -16.42
C PRO A 298 -7.15 -12.10 -17.63
N ARG A 299 -6.26 -11.10 -17.66
CA ARG A 299 -6.15 -10.03 -18.66
C ARG A 299 -4.69 -9.60 -18.81
N GLU A 300 -4.36 -8.96 -19.92
CA GLU A 300 -3.03 -8.39 -20.15
C GLU A 300 -2.73 -7.23 -19.18
N HIS A 301 -3.73 -6.38 -18.93
CA HIS A 301 -3.57 -5.16 -18.16
C HIS A 301 -4.35 -5.18 -16.84
N SER A 302 -3.78 -4.51 -15.86
CA SER A 302 -4.48 -4.02 -14.68
C SER A 302 -4.94 -2.58 -14.91
N TRP A 303 -6.09 -2.23 -14.35
CA TRP A 303 -6.72 -0.93 -14.56
C TRP A 303 -7.09 -0.26 -13.23
N GLY A 304 -6.61 0.96 -13.04
CA GLY A 304 -7.16 1.91 -12.09
C GLY A 304 -8.09 2.86 -12.81
N HIS A 305 -9.25 3.15 -12.24
CA HIS A 305 -10.27 3.99 -12.85
C HIS A 305 -10.79 5.02 -11.85
N ALA A 306 -11.08 6.23 -12.33
CA ALA A 306 -11.75 7.23 -11.53
C ALA A 306 -12.79 8.00 -12.34
N VAL A 307 -13.91 8.30 -11.67
CA VAL A 307 -14.94 9.22 -12.11
C VAL A 307 -15.06 10.33 -11.09
N VAL A 308 -14.94 11.58 -11.54
CA VAL A 308 -14.98 12.77 -10.69
C VAL A 308 -16.09 13.69 -11.19
N GLU A 309 -16.96 14.13 -10.29
CA GLU A 309 -18.12 14.98 -10.57
C GLU A 309 -18.09 16.23 -9.67
N TRP A 310 -18.31 17.40 -10.28
CA TRP A 310 -18.36 18.70 -9.60
C TRP A 310 -19.80 19.17 -9.38
N ALA A 311 -19.99 20.16 -8.51
CA ALA A 311 -21.31 20.65 -8.12
C ALA A 311 -22.08 21.33 -9.27
N ASP A 312 -21.39 21.74 -10.33
CA ASP A 312 -21.97 22.30 -11.55
C ASP A 312 -22.45 21.22 -12.54
N GLY A 313 -22.27 19.93 -12.20
CA GLY A 313 -22.60 18.79 -13.05
C GLY A 313 -21.50 18.38 -14.01
N THR A 314 -20.36 19.09 -14.03
CA THR A 314 -19.18 18.68 -14.80
C THR A 314 -18.71 17.32 -14.31
N ARG A 315 -18.47 16.39 -15.25
CA ARG A 315 -17.99 15.04 -14.96
C ARG A 315 -16.78 14.72 -15.81
N HIS A 316 -15.73 14.23 -15.18
CA HIS A 316 -14.54 13.71 -15.85
C HIS A 316 -14.30 12.25 -15.47
N GLU A 317 -13.75 11.50 -16.40
CA GLU A 317 -13.43 10.09 -16.29
C GLU A 317 -12.00 9.87 -16.76
N GLY A 318 -11.31 8.91 -16.16
CA GLY A 318 -9.93 8.63 -16.52
C GLY A 318 -9.47 7.29 -16.00
N TRP A 319 -8.41 6.80 -16.62
CA TRP A 319 -7.86 5.47 -16.38
C TRP A 319 -6.35 5.54 -16.18
N LEU A 320 -5.84 4.58 -15.44
CA LEU A 320 -4.44 4.20 -15.41
C LEU A 320 -4.33 2.74 -15.85
N ARG A 321 -3.61 2.50 -16.94
CA ARG A 321 -3.21 1.18 -17.40
C ARG A 321 -1.89 0.79 -16.75
N ALA A 322 -1.82 -0.41 -16.19
CA ALA A 322 -0.58 -1.05 -15.74
C ALA A 322 -0.52 -2.49 -16.29
N GLY A 323 0.66 -3.11 -16.27
CA GLY A 323 0.82 -4.53 -16.59
C GLY A 323 0.25 -5.43 -15.49
N ASP A 324 1.03 -6.44 -15.08
CA ASP A 324 0.66 -7.26 -13.92
C ASP A 324 0.58 -6.40 -12.65
N GLY A 325 -0.51 -6.56 -11.89
CA GLY A 325 -0.81 -5.74 -10.72
C GLY A 325 0.18 -5.95 -9.57
N MET A 326 0.80 -7.12 -9.44
CA MET A 326 1.81 -7.38 -8.41
C MET A 326 3.17 -6.81 -8.80
N ASP A 327 3.53 -6.88 -10.08
CA ASP A 327 4.73 -6.22 -10.58
C ASP A 327 4.63 -4.71 -10.42
N PHE A 328 3.51 -4.12 -10.85
CA PHE A 328 3.25 -2.69 -10.62
C PHE A 328 3.28 -2.36 -9.13
N THR A 329 2.72 -3.19 -8.26
CA THR A 329 2.80 -3.00 -6.80
C THR A 329 4.24 -2.94 -6.29
N ALA A 330 5.12 -3.82 -6.76
CA ALA A 330 6.53 -3.78 -6.40
C ALA A 330 7.22 -2.54 -6.96
N ASP A 331 6.96 -2.17 -8.21
CA ASP A 331 7.55 -0.99 -8.86
C ASP A 331 7.11 0.32 -8.18
N VAL A 332 5.87 0.43 -7.72
CA VAL A 332 5.41 1.57 -6.91
C VAL A 332 6.19 1.66 -5.60
N THR A 333 6.29 0.56 -4.85
CA THR A 333 7.04 0.55 -3.59
C THR A 333 8.50 0.94 -3.80
N VAL A 334 9.12 0.42 -4.86
CA VAL A 334 10.51 0.74 -5.24
C VAL A 334 10.65 2.22 -5.56
N ALA A 335 9.77 2.78 -6.41
CA ALA A 335 9.83 4.19 -6.80
C ALA A 335 9.66 5.13 -5.58
N VAL A 336 8.72 4.84 -4.68
CA VAL A 336 8.55 5.59 -3.42
C VAL A 336 9.83 5.49 -2.59
N THR A 337 10.33 4.27 -2.38
CA THR A 337 11.52 4.00 -1.55
C THR A 337 12.76 4.74 -2.08
N GLU A 338 12.97 4.74 -3.39
CA GLU A 338 14.08 5.45 -4.05
C GLU A 338 14.01 6.96 -3.82
N LEU A 339 12.83 7.55 -3.99
CA LEU A 339 12.62 8.98 -3.79
C LEU A 339 12.88 9.37 -2.33
N LEU A 340 12.41 8.56 -1.38
CA LEU A 340 12.66 8.79 0.05
C LEU A 340 14.15 8.63 0.42
N ALA A 341 14.81 7.61 -0.12
CA ALA A 341 16.25 7.38 0.10
C ALA A 341 17.09 8.56 -0.43
N ARG A 342 16.66 9.20 -1.53
CA ARG A 342 17.29 10.40 -2.10
C ARG A 342 16.92 11.71 -1.40
N GLY A 343 16.01 11.68 -0.43
CA GLY A 343 15.60 12.88 0.33
C GLY A 343 14.49 13.69 -0.33
N THR A 344 13.77 13.14 -1.31
CA THR A 344 12.62 13.78 -1.97
C THR A 344 11.32 13.68 -1.14
N GLY A 345 11.39 13.14 0.08
CA GLY A 345 10.23 13.00 0.96
C GLY A 345 9.75 14.34 1.55
N ARG A 346 8.44 14.45 1.78
CA ARG A 346 7.84 15.52 2.57
C ARG A 346 7.50 14.99 3.97
N PRO A 347 7.93 15.64 5.08
CA PRO A 347 7.57 15.20 6.42
C PRO A 347 6.06 15.05 6.60
N GLY A 348 5.64 14.02 7.33
CA GLY A 348 4.24 13.66 7.52
C GLY A 348 3.91 12.24 7.07
N ALA A 349 2.66 11.85 7.30
CA ALA A 349 2.09 10.58 6.85
C ALA A 349 1.17 10.80 5.66
N TRP A 350 1.30 9.97 4.63
CA TRP A 350 0.70 10.18 3.32
C TRP A 350 0.34 8.86 2.62
N THR A 351 -0.55 8.95 1.64
CA THR A 351 -0.70 7.98 0.54
C THR A 351 0.26 8.38 -0.61
N PRO A 352 0.54 7.48 -1.58
CA PRO A 352 1.68 7.67 -2.49
C PRO A 352 1.57 8.89 -3.41
N ALA A 353 0.44 9.10 -4.09
CA ALA A 353 0.25 10.27 -4.94
C ALA A 353 0.10 11.56 -4.12
N ALA A 354 -0.53 11.50 -2.94
CA ALA A 354 -0.56 12.64 -2.02
C ALA A 354 0.85 13.07 -1.54
N ALA A 355 1.78 12.12 -1.40
CA ALA A 355 3.16 12.37 -0.98
C ALA A 355 4.04 12.91 -2.11
N LEU A 356 3.96 12.29 -3.29
CA LEU A 356 4.96 12.41 -4.36
C LEU A 356 4.37 12.84 -5.71
N GLY A 357 3.06 13.08 -5.76
CA GLY A 357 2.31 13.48 -6.95
C GLY A 357 1.88 12.31 -7.84
N PRO A 358 0.94 12.54 -8.77
CA PRO A 358 0.43 11.50 -9.66
C PRO A 358 1.45 10.99 -10.67
N GLY A 359 2.53 11.74 -10.94
CA GLY A 359 3.61 11.32 -11.83
C GLY A 359 4.32 10.04 -11.38
N LEU A 360 4.25 9.72 -10.07
CA LEU A 360 4.75 8.48 -9.50
C LEU A 360 4.20 7.25 -10.21
N ALA A 361 2.93 7.27 -10.63
CA ALA A 361 2.31 6.16 -11.35
C ALA A 361 3.02 5.87 -12.67
N THR A 362 3.46 6.91 -13.39
CA THR A 362 4.21 6.76 -14.64
C THR A 362 5.65 6.31 -14.38
N THR A 363 6.29 6.82 -13.31
CA THR A 363 7.61 6.32 -12.87
C THR A 363 7.58 4.83 -12.55
N ALA A 364 6.47 4.33 -12.02
CA ALA A 364 6.26 2.91 -11.73
C ALA A 364 5.79 2.08 -12.96
N GLY A 365 5.78 2.67 -14.17
CA GLY A 365 5.42 1.97 -15.41
C GLY A 365 3.93 2.03 -15.79
N GLY A 366 3.12 2.82 -15.10
CA GLY A 366 1.71 3.05 -15.41
C GLY A 366 1.53 4.07 -16.54
N THR A 367 0.48 3.92 -17.33
CA THR A 367 0.12 4.83 -18.43
C THR A 367 -1.26 5.42 -18.17
N PHE A 368 -1.35 6.75 -18.14
CA PHE A 368 -2.65 7.41 -18.07
C PHE A 368 -3.39 7.33 -19.40
N VAL A 369 -4.67 7.03 -19.36
CA VAL A 369 -5.62 7.15 -20.47
C VAL A 369 -6.74 8.04 -19.97
N LEU A 370 -6.64 9.34 -20.28
CA LEU A 370 -7.59 10.36 -19.87
C LEU A 370 -8.36 10.79 -21.11
N ASP A 371 -9.68 10.93 -20.97
CA ASP A 371 -10.56 11.45 -22.03
C ASP A 371 -10.63 12.98 -22.02
#